data_AF-A0A928MPV0-F1
#
_entry.id   AF-A0A928MPV0-F1
#
_cell.length_a   1.000
_cell.length_b   1.000
_cell.length_c   1.000
_cell.angle_alpha   90.00
_cell.angle_beta   90.00
_cell.angle_gamma   90.00
#
_symmetry.space_group_name_H-M   'P 1'
#
loop_
_entity.id
_entity.type
_entity.pdbx_description
1 polymer ?
#
loop_
_entity_poly.entity_id
_entity_poly.type
_entity_poly.pdbx_seq_one_letter_code
_entity_poly.pdbx_strand_id
1 'polypeptide(L)'
;MILIGLLALIISAVLSHIVLFKGTKFLDLIGNKYRDGIPTELSSPEELKNKIVETCSDLIKGTIVNSSGQVEVTGNTGTHLFYLENGRVKCELVKYDIRLSRVGRLLAWMKIVPKMKMANEFDAIFKNISGSADTDSDNEKIINSVSGKTKLTNIFAILSIILIVCSVSSLPENNTESDSYDVYVETIQATKLNDSEHTHKEIFNDFFSNPTWKHFTGEDGKETVEFTGECLYQENDVKVKVQYLITNETESTLEWQLNYFDINGEPQDLNTFDGMIAAAISNYQK
;
A
#
# COMPACT_ATOMS: atom_id res chain seq x y z
N MET A 1 4.57 26.80 18.92
CA MET A 1 4.50 25.35 18.62
C MET A 1 3.68 25.04 17.38
N ILE A 2 2.46 25.56 17.22
CA ILE A 2 1.58 25.28 16.05
C ILE A 2 2.26 25.59 14.70
N LEU A 3 2.97 26.71 14.58
CA LEU A 3 3.64 27.12 13.33
C LEU A 3 4.80 26.16 12.93
N ILE A 4 5.48 25.55 13.90
CA ILE A 4 6.58 24.61 13.66
C ILE A 4 6.02 23.26 13.18
N GLY A 5 4.92 22.79 13.79
CA GLY A 5 4.22 21.58 13.35
C GLY A 5 3.67 21.70 11.93
N LEU A 6 3.08 22.84 11.58
CA LEU A 6 2.58 23.10 10.22
C LEU A 6 3.71 23.09 9.17
N LEU A 7 4.85 23.72 9.49
CA LEU A 7 6.02 23.74 8.61
C LEU A 7 6.60 22.34 8.39
N ALA A 8 6.68 21.52 9.44
CA ALA A 8 7.14 20.13 9.34
C ALA A 8 6.22 19.27 8.45
N LEU A 9 4.91 19.47 8.56
CA LEU A 9 3.91 18.76 7.74
C LEU A 9 4.02 19.15 6.26
N ILE A 10 4.22 20.44 5.96
CA ILE A 10 4.46 20.92 4.59
C ILE A 10 5.76 20.34 4.01
N ILE A 11 6.85 20.32 4.78
CA ILE A 11 8.13 19.75 4.34
C ILE A 11 7.96 18.24 4.05
N SER A 12 7.27 17.51 4.92
CA SER A 12 6.98 16.08 4.73
C SER A 12 6.18 15.83 3.44
N ALA A 13 5.13 16.62 3.19
CA ALA A 13 4.33 16.52 1.97
C ALA A 13 5.17 16.79 0.70
N VAL A 14 6.02 17.81 0.71
CA VAL A 14 6.92 18.14 -0.41
C VAL A 14 7.93 17.02 -0.65
N LEU A 15 8.55 16.49 0.39
CA LEU A 15 9.50 15.38 0.28
C LEU A 15 8.83 14.11 -0.28
N SER A 16 7.63 13.78 0.19
CA SER A 16 6.87 12.63 -0.31
C SER A 16 6.54 12.76 -1.79
N HIS A 17 6.15 13.96 -2.24
CA HIS A 17 5.89 14.23 -3.64
C HIS A 17 7.17 14.12 -4.51
N ILE A 18 8.33 14.54 -3.99
CA ILE A 18 9.61 14.38 -4.68
C ILE A 18 9.98 12.89 -4.79
N VAL A 19 9.81 12.12 -3.71
CA VAL A 19 10.09 10.67 -3.70
C VAL A 19 9.17 9.95 -4.68
N LEU A 20 7.88 10.26 -4.69
CA LEU A 20 6.92 9.73 -5.66
C LEU A 20 7.39 10.00 -7.09
N PHE A 21 7.60 11.28 -7.44
CA PHE A 21 7.94 11.68 -8.80
C PHE A 21 9.24 11.05 -9.31
N LYS A 22 10.24 10.95 -8.43
CA LYS A 22 11.52 10.32 -8.77
C LYS A 22 11.40 8.80 -8.84
N GLY A 23 10.66 8.19 -7.93
CA GLY A 23 10.46 6.76 -7.88
C GLY A 23 9.70 6.27 -9.11
N THR A 24 8.64 6.96 -9.54
CA THR A 24 7.88 6.57 -10.74
C THR A 24 8.76 6.66 -11.98
N LYS A 25 9.50 7.76 -12.16
CA LYS A 25 10.48 7.90 -13.26
C LYS A 25 11.52 6.79 -13.26
N PHE A 26 12.02 6.41 -12.09
CA PHE A 26 12.99 5.32 -11.98
C PHE A 26 12.37 3.97 -12.39
N LEU A 27 11.16 3.67 -11.95
CA LEU A 27 10.45 2.44 -12.32
C LEU A 27 10.16 2.40 -13.82
N ASP A 28 9.70 3.51 -14.41
CA ASP A 28 9.45 3.63 -15.85
C ASP A 28 10.73 3.43 -16.66
N LEU A 29 11.85 3.98 -16.18
CA LEU A 29 13.15 3.85 -16.82
C LEU A 29 13.61 2.39 -16.88
N ILE A 30 13.57 1.68 -15.75
CA ILE A 30 13.93 0.26 -15.67
C ILE A 30 12.97 -0.57 -16.52
N GLY A 31 11.67 -0.31 -16.43
CA GLY A 31 10.65 -1.01 -17.23
C GLY A 31 10.88 -0.83 -18.73
N ASN A 32 11.20 0.38 -19.18
CA ASN A 32 11.50 0.66 -20.58
C ASN A 32 12.83 0.04 -21.03
N LYS A 33 13.87 0.09 -20.19
CA LYS A 33 15.20 -0.46 -20.48
C LYS A 33 15.16 -1.96 -20.79
N TYR A 34 14.35 -2.71 -20.05
CA TYR A 34 14.26 -4.17 -20.18
C TYR A 34 12.94 -4.65 -20.81
N ARG A 35 12.16 -3.73 -21.40
CA ARG A 35 10.83 -4.00 -21.97
C ARG A 35 10.84 -5.19 -22.93
N ASP A 36 11.85 -5.27 -23.79
CA ASP A 36 11.97 -6.30 -24.82
C ASP A 36 12.82 -7.51 -24.37
N GLY A 37 13.30 -7.51 -23.12
CA GLY A 37 14.26 -8.50 -22.62
C GLY A 37 15.66 -8.35 -23.20
N ILE A 38 16.59 -9.19 -22.76
CA ILE A 38 18.00 -9.19 -23.21
C ILE A 38 18.26 -10.38 -24.14
N PRO A 39 18.93 -10.19 -25.29
CA PRO A 39 19.33 -11.30 -26.15
C PRO A 39 20.16 -12.34 -25.41
N THR A 40 19.91 -13.61 -25.67
CA THR A 40 20.65 -14.70 -25.02
C THR A 40 20.80 -15.91 -25.94
N GLU A 41 21.87 -16.66 -25.73
CA GLU A 41 22.10 -17.97 -26.36
C GLU A 41 21.53 -19.12 -25.50
N LEU A 42 21.03 -18.80 -24.30
CA LEU A 42 20.46 -19.80 -23.38
C LEU A 42 19.20 -20.41 -23.98
N SER A 43 19.13 -21.74 -23.93
CA SER A 43 18.11 -22.55 -24.61
C SER A 43 17.13 -23.23 -23.66
N SER A 44 17.45 -23.29 -22.36
CA SER A 44 16.60 -23.91 -21.34
C SER A 44 16.46 -23.06 -20.06
N PRO A 45 15.33 -23.18 -19.33
CA PRO A 45 15.17 -22.58 -18.01
C PRO A 45 16.27 -23.01 -17.02
N GLU A 46 16.76 -24.24 -17.12
CA GLU A 46 17.86 -24.76 -16.29
C GLU A 46 19.18 -24.06 -16.59
N GLU A 47 19.51 -23.81 -17.87
CA GLU A 47 20.67 -23.02 -18.26
C GLU A 47 20.56 -21.58 -17.74
N LEU A 48 19.38 -20.98 -17.83
CA LEU A 48 19.12 -19.66 -17.26
C LEU A 48 19.28 -19.63 -15.74
N LYS A 49 18.72 -20.61 -15.03
CA LYS A 49 18.90 -20.75 -13.58
C LYS A 49 20.37 -20.85 -13.23
N ASN A 50 21.13 -21.72 -13.90
CA ASN A 50 22.55 -21.92 -13.63
C ASN A 50 23.34 -20.63 -13.89
N LYS A 51 23.02 -19.92 -14.97
CA LYS A 51 23.65 -18.63 -15.29
C LYS A 51 23.38 -17.58 -14.21
N ILE A 52 22.15 -17.49 -13.73
CA ILE A 52 21.77 -16.56 -12.64
C ILE A 52 22.51 -16.92 -11.35
N VAL A 53 22.57 -18.20 -10.99
CA VAL A 53 23.29 -18.65 -9.79
C VAL A 53 24.79 -18.34 -9.88
N GLU A 54 25.39 -18.53 -11.06
CA GLU A 54 26.80 -18.22 -11.30
C GLU A 54 27.09 -16.73 -11.19
N THR A 55 26.27 -15.87 -11.80
CA THR A 55 26.56 -14.43 -11.91
C THR A 55 25.96 -13.57 -10.81
N CYS A 56 24.99 -14.09 -10.05
CA CYS A 56 24.22 -13.31 -9.07
C CYS A 56 24.24 -13.92 -7.66
N SER A 57 25.18 -14.81 -7.34
CA SER A 57 25.26 -15.52 -6.06
C SER A 57 25.19 -14.60 -4.82
N ASP A 58 25.79 -13.40 -4.89
CA ASP A 58 25.76 -12.41 -3.79
C ASP A 58 24.44 -11.62 -3.67
N LEU A 59 23.59 -11.67 -4.71
CA LEU A 59 22.36 -10.88 -4.80
C LEU A 59 21.10 -11.72 -4.50
N ILE A 60 21.22 -13.05 -4.52
CA ILE A 60 20.09 -13.98 -4.46
C ILE A 60 20.18 -14.87 -3.22
N LYS A 61 19.03 -15.18 -2.63
CA LYS A 61 18.86 -16.13 -1.53
C LYS A 61 18.50 -17.53 -2.02
N GLY A 62 17.88 -17.64 -3.19
CA GLY A 62 17.46 -18.91 -3.75
C GLY A 62 16.93 -18.80 -5.17
N THR A 63 16.96 -19.91 -5.90
CA THR A 63 16.43 -20.02 -7.27
C THR A 63 15.75 -21.35 -7.51
N ILE A 64 14.57 -21.31 -8.13
CA ILE A 64 13.74 -22.49 -8.45
C ILE A 64 13.20 -22.34 -9.87
N VAL A 65 13.14 -23.45 -10.62
CA VAL A 65 12.39 -23.48 -11.88
C VAL A 65 10.97 -23.95 -11.55
N ASN A 66 9.97 -23.14 -11.87
CA ASN A 66 8.57 -23.48 -11.59
C ASN A 66 7.98 -24.39 -12.67
N SER A 67 6.78 -24.92 -12.43
CA SER A 67 6.07 -25.81 -13.37
C SER A 67 5.75 -25.16 -14.72
N SER A 68 5.77 -23.83 -14.80
CA SER A 68 5.53 -23.05 -16.01
C SER A 68 6.81 -22.80 -16.82
N GLY A 69 7.96 -23.33 -16.38
CA GLY A 69 9.26 -23.13 -17.04
C GLY A 69 9.89 -21.77 -16.80
N GLN A 70 9.42 -21.03 -15.78
CA GLN A 70 10.03 -19.75 -15.37
C GLN A 70 11.04 -20.01 -14.25
N VAL A 71 12.10 -19.21 -14.22
CA VAL A 71 13.10 -19.19 -13.16
C VAL A 71 12.67 -18.16 -12.12
N GLU A 72 12.20 -18.65 -10.98
CA GLU A 72 11.91 -17.86 -9.80
C GLU A 72 13.22 -17.58 -9.04
N VAL A 73 13.51 -16.30 -8.82
CA VAL A 73 14.72 -15.83 -8.15
C VAL A 73 14.31 -15.05 -6.91
N THR A 74 14.56 -15.63 -5.73
CA THR A 74 14.34 -14.96 -4.46
C THR A 74 15.57 -14.12 -4.11
N GLY A 75 15.44 -12.80 -4.14
CA GLY A 75 16.47 -11.84 -3.75
C GLY A 75 16.37 -11.37 -2.31
N ASN A 76 17.09 -10.30 -1.99
CA ASN A 76 17.01 -9.60 -0.71
C ASN A 76 15.74 -8.74 -0.60
N THR A 77 15.22 -8.26 -1.74
CA THR A 77 14.12 -7.29 -1.76
C THR A 77 12.78 -7.88 -2.21
N GLY A 78 12.79 -9.08 -2.79
CA GLY A 78 11.61 -9.85 -3.12
C GLY A 78 11.91 -10.96 -4.11
N THR A 79 10.86 -11.46 -4.78
CA THR A 79 10.96 -12.53 -5.77
C THR A 79 10.79 -11.98 -7.18
N HIS A 80 11.62 -12.44 -8.10
CA HIS A 80 11.63 -12.04 -9.51
C HIS A 80 11.40 -13.28 -10.39
N LEU A 81 10.59 -13.15 -11.45
CA LEU A 81 10.24 -14.27 -12.34
C LEU A 81 10.85 -14.05 -13.73
N PHE A 82 11.89 -14.83 -14.05
CA PHE A 82 12.57 -14.76 -15.34
C PHE A 82 12.11 -15.89 -16.26
N TYR A 83 12.09 -15.64 -17.56
CA TYR A 83 11.72 -16.65 -18.55
C TYR A 83 12.40 -16.39 -19.88
N LEU A 84 12.53 -17.45 -20.68
CA LEU A 84 13.05 -17.36 -22.04
C LEU A 84 11.91 -17.19 -23.03
N GLU A 85 12.02 -16.18 -23.89
CA GLU A 85 11.06 -15.95 -24.97
C GLU A 85 11.80 -15.42 -26.20
N ASN A 86 11.67 -16.11 -27.34
CA ASN A 86 12.23 -15.69 -28.64
C ASN A 86 13.75 -15.39 -28.59
N GLY A 87 14.53 -16.23 -27.91
CA GLY A 87 15.99 -16.05 -27.77
C GLY A 87 16.37 -14.87 -26.87
N ARG A 88 15.48 -14.48 -25.95
CA ARG A 88 15.70 -13.38 -25.01
C ARG A 88 15.33 -13.81 -23.60
N VAL A 89 16.08 -13.34 -22.61
CA VAL A 89 15.69 -13.38 -21.20
C VAL A 89 14.73 -12.23 -20.94
N LYS A 90 13.52 -12.56 -20.52
CA LYS A 90 12.50 -11.62 -20.06
C LYS A 90 12.21 -11.84 -18.58
N CYS A 91 11.54 -10.87 -18.00
CA CYS A 91 10.99 -10.99 -16.66
C CYS A 91 9.58 -10.43 -16.65
N GLU A 92 8.76 -11.00 -15.79
CA GLU A 92 7.46 -10.43 -15.47
C GLU A 92 7.70 -9.16 -14.65
N LEU A 93 7.72 -8.02 -15.34
CA LEU A 93 7.72 -6.72 -14.70
C LEU A 93 6.34 -6.51 -14.09
N VAL A 94 6.27 -6.42 -12.76
CA VAL A 94 5.07 -5.94 -12.08
C VAL A 94 4.71 -4.57 -12.65
N LYS A 95 3.58 -4.47 -13.35
CA LYS A 95 3.14 -3.18 -13.91
C LYS A 95 2.90 -2.22 -12.75
N TYR A 96 3.58 -1.08 -12.76
CA TYR A 96 3.53 -0.14 -11.66
C TYR A 96 2.52 0.98 -11.92
N ASP A 97 1.21 0.68 -11.89
CA ASP A 97 0.20 1.75 -11.90
C ASP A 97 0.04 2.32 -10.48
N ILE A 98 0.79 3.37 -10.18
CA ILE A 98 0.73 4.04 -8.86
C ILE A 98 -0.36 5.11 -8.91
N ARG A 99 -1.62 4.69 -8.76
CA ARG A 99 -2.74 5.61 -8.47
C ARG A 99 -2.83 5.84 -6.97
N LEU A 100 -2.59 7.08 -6.54
CA LEU A 100 -2.66 7.46 -5.14
C LEU A 100 -3.70 8.56 -4.93
N SER A 101 -4.50 8.41 -3.87
CA SER A 101 -5.36 9.47 -3.35
C SER A 101 -4.52 10.69 -2.94
N ARG A 102 -5.16 11.85 -2.67
CA ARG A 102 -4.45 13.04 -2.19
C ARG A 102 -3.66 12.76 -0.90
N VAL A 103 -4.19 11.89 -0.04
CA VAL A 103 -3.56 11.42 1.20
C VAL A 103 -2.53 10.31 0.94
N GLY A 104 -2.82 9.39 0.02
CA GLY A 104 -1.87 8.36 -0.41
C GLY A 104 -0.58 8.95 -1.00
N ARG A 105 -0.62 10.18 -1.54
CA ARG A 105 0.58 10.93 -1.94
C ARG A 105 1.47 11.36 -0.77
N LEU A 106 0.92 11.50 0.43
CA LEU A 106 1.67 11.83 1.65
C LEU A 106 2.52 10.63 2.13
N LEU A 107 2.00 9.41 1.96
CA LEU A 107 2.68 8.15 2.31
C LEU A 107 3.18 7.35 1.10
N ALA A 108 3.19 7.98 -0.08
CA ALA A 108 3.65 7.40 -1.33
C ALA A 108 5.00 6.69 -1.21
N TRP A 109 5.90 7.29 -0.42
CA TRP A 109 7.22 6.77 -0.16
C TRP A 109 7.19 5.33 0.40
N MET A 110 6.19 4.98 1.23
CA MET A 110 6.06 3.63 1.80
C MET A 110 5.74 2.58 0.73
N LYS A 111 4.94 2.93 -0.28
CA LYS A 111 4.61 2.01 -1.39
C LYS A 111 5.69 1.99 -2.47
N ILE A 112 6.32 3.13 -2.74
CA ILE A 112 7.26 3.26 -3.86
C ILE A 112 8.67 2.81 -3.50
N VAL A 113 9.14 3.02 -2.27
CA VAL A 113 10.51 2.67 -1.87
C VAL A 113 10.78 1.16 -1.95
N PRO A 114 9.90 0.25 -1.49
CA PRO A 114 10.09 -1.18 -1.68
C PRO A 114 10.16 -1.56 -3.17
N LYS A 115 9.27 -0.99 -3.99
CA LYS A 115 9.26 -1.19 -5.46
C LYS A 115 10.56 -0.72 -6.11
N MET A 116 11.09 0.42 -5.67
CA MET A 116 12.38 0.93 -6.13
C MET A 116 13.54 -0.01 -5.76
N LYS A 117 13.53 -0.57 -4.54
CA LYS A 117 14.54 -1.54 -4.12
C LYS A 117 14.50 -2.81 -4.97
N MET A 118 13.30 -3.31 -5.24
CA MET A 118 13.06 -4.44 -6.13
C MET A 118 13.53 -4.17 -7.55
N ALA A 119 13.17 -3.03 -8.14
CA ALA A 119 13.63 -2.65 -9.48
C ALA A 119 15.15 -2.44 -9.57
N ASN A 120 15.82 -2.03 -8.48
CA ASN A 120 17.28 -1.91 -8.43
C ASN A 120 17.98 -3.27 -8.32
N GLU A 121 17.47 -4.18 -7.48
CA GLU A 121 17.96 -5.57 -7.42
C GLU A 121 17.76 -6.28 -8.76
N PHE A 122 16.61 -6.04 -9.39
CA PHE A 122 16.30 -6.50 -10.73
C PHE A 122 17.30 -5.99 -11.78
N ASP A 123 17.61 -4.69 -11.82
CA ASP A 123 18.60 -4.11 -12.75
C ASP A 123 19.98 -4.76 -12.56
N ALA A 124 20.38 -5.00 -11.31
CA ALA A 124 21.65 -5.66 -11.00
C ALA A 124 21.69 -7.11 -11.52
N ILE A 125 20.63 -7.89 -11.32
CA ILE A 125 20.52 -9.25 -11.83
C ILE A 125 20.60 -9.25 -13.37
N PHE A 126 19.84 -8.37 -14.04
CA PHE A 126 19.85 -8.26 -15.50
C PHE A 126 21.23 -7.84 -16.06
N LYS A 127 21.91 -6.90 -15.43
CA LYS A 127 23.29 -6.51 -15.77
C LYS A 127 24.23 -7.72 -15.68
N ASN A 128 24.17 -8.48 -14.60
CA ASN A 128 25.02 -9.65 -14.38
C ASN A 128 24.73 -10.79 -15.38
N ILE A 129 23.47 -11.01 -15.77
CA ILE A 129 23.10 -11.99 -16.81
C ILE A 129 23.66 -11.56 -18.17
N SER A 130 23.54 -10.28 -18.52
CA SER A 130 23.94 -9.75 -19.83
C SER A 130 25.44 -9.57 -20.04
N GLY A 131 26.23 -9.61 -18.95
CA GLY A 131 27.65 -9.27 -19.00
C GLY A 131 27.93 -7.81 -19.37
N SER A 132 26.92 -6.94 -19.32
CA SER A 132 27.07 -5.51 -19.63
C SER A 132 27.74 -4.81 -18.45
N ALA A 133 29.05 -4.58 -18.57
CA ALA A 133 29.75 -3.60 -17.75
C ALA A 133 29.31 -2.19 -18.19
N ASP A 134 28.68 -1.46 -17.28
CA ASP A 134 28.09 -0.13 -17.39
C ASP A 134 28.49 0.74 -18.60
N THR A 135 27.47 1.16 -19.36
CA THR A 135 27.49 2.48 -20.03
C THR A 135 26.11 3.12 -19.98
N ASP A 136 25.59 3.39 -18.79
CA ASP A 136 24.50 4.36 -18.68
C ASP A 136 24.61 5.21 -17.41
N SER A 137 25.61 6.10 -17.44
CA SER A 137 25.99 6.95 -16.31
C SER A 137 24.85 7.84 -15.81
N ASP A 138 23.87 8.13 -16.68
CA ASP A 138 22.75 9.00 -16.34
C ASP A 138 21.69 8.23 -15.55
N ASN A 139 21.48 6.96 -15.88
CA ASN A 139 20.59 6.07 -15.13
C ASN A 139 21.18 5.71 -13.75
N GLU A 140 22.49 5.46 -13.69
CA GLU A 140 23.19 5.23 -12.42
C GLU A 140 23.18 6.46 -11.51
N LYS A 141 23.37 7.67 -12.06
CA LYS A 141 23.20 8.93 -11.32
C LYS A 141 21.78 9.12 -10.82
N ILE A 142 20.76 8.80 -11.62
CA ILE A 142 19.36 8.88 -11.19
C ILE A 142 19.14 7.92 -10.03
N ILE A 143 19.51 6.64 -10.16
CA ILE A 143 19.43 5.59 -9.14
C ILE A 143 20.08 6.03 -7.83
N ASN A 144 21.34 6.47 -7.89
CA ASN A 144 22.09 6.92 -6.72
C ASN A 144 21.53 8.22 -6.11
N SER A 145 20.95 9.11 -6.93
CA SER A 145 20.29 10.32 -6.44
C SER A 145 18.97 10.04 -5.72
N VAL A 146 18.29 8.93 -6.03
CA VAL A 146 17.05 8.54 -5.34
C VAL A 146 17.39 7.72 -4.09
N SER A 147 18.33 6.76 -4.16
CA SER A 147 18.71 5.93 -3.00
C SER A 147 19.44 6.73 -1.90
N GLY A 148 20.26 7.72 -2.25
CA GLY A 148 20.95 8.56 -1.27
C GLY A 148 20.02 9.51 -0.52
N LYS A 149 18.91 9.94 -1.16
CA LYS A 149 17.94 10.87 -0.56
C LYS A 149 16.87 10.17 0.28
N THR A 150 16.63 8.87 0.11
CA THR A 150 15.71 8.10 0.96
C THR A 150 16.19 7.96 2.41
N LYS A 151 17.52 7.95 2.64
CA LYS A 151 18.08 8.02 4.01
C LYS A 151 17.78 9.34 4.71
N LEU A 152 17.88 10.47 4.01
CA LEU A 152 17.55 11.80 4.55
C LEU A 152 16.04 11.98 4.76
N THR A 153 15.18 11.49 3.86
CA THR A 153 13.72 11.57 4.05
C THR A 153 13.25 10.75 5.24
N ASN A 154 13.85 9.58 5.49
CA ASN A 154 13.55 8.79 6.69
C ASN A 154 13.98 9.52 7.97
N ILE A 155 15.14 10.18 7.97
CA ILE A 155 15.61 10.97 9.11
C ILE A 155 14.70 12.18 9.36
N PHE A 156 14.27 12.91 8.32
CA PHE A 156 13.38 14.06 8.48
C PHE A 156 11.94 13.67 8.88
N ALA A 157 11.42 12.56 8.36
CA ALA A 157 10.13 12.01 8.79
C ALA A 157 10.19 11.61 10.27
N ILE A 158 11.23 10.87 10.67
CA ILE A 158 11.45 10.48 12.08
C ILE A 158 11.65 11.71 12.97
N LEU A 159 12.42 12.72 12.55
CA LEU A 159 12.61 13.97 13.31
C LEU A 159 11.34 14.80 13.42
N SER A 160 10.49 14.83 12.38
CA SER A 160 9.18 15.48 12.45
C SER A 160 8.24 14.77 13.43
N ILE A 161 8.26 13.43 13.45
CA ILE A 161 7.50 12.62 14.41
C ILE A 161 8.02 12.86 15.84
N ILE A 162 9.34 12.89 16.05
CA ILE A 162 9.96 13.17 17.36
C ILE A 162 9.62 14.59 17.84
N LEU A 163 9.63 15.61 16.98
CA LEU A 163 9.27 16.99 17.33
C LEU A 163 7.77 17.15 17.66
N ILE A 164 6.91 16.35 17.02
CA ILE A 164 5.49 16.26 17.36
C ILE A 164 5.32 15.56 18.72
N VAL A 165 6.01 14.45 18.98
CA VAL A 165 5.99 13.73 20.26
C VAL A 165 6.51 14.60 21.42
N CYS A 166 7.59 15.35 21.23
CA CYS A 166 8.11 16.30 22.22
C CYS A 166 7.19 17.51 22.47
N SER A 167 6.28 17.82 21.54
CA SER A 167 5.28 18.88 21.71
C SER A 167 4.06 18.39 22.51
N VAL A 168 3.86 17.08 22.62
CA VAL A 168 2.69 16.43 23.26
C VAL A 168 2.97 16.14 24.74
N SER A 169 4.23 16.00 25.16
CA SER A 169 4.61 15.74 26.56
C SER A 169 4.31 16.89 27.55
N SER A 170 3.79 18.02 27.07
CA SER A 170 3.32 19.14 27.89
C SER A 170 1.79 19.26 28.02
N LEU A 171 1.03 18.28 27.53
CA LEU A 171 -0.44 18.26 27.65
C LEU A 171 -0.90 17.04 28.48
N PRO A 172 -1.96 17.19 29.30
CA PRO A 172 -2.45 16.12 30.16
C PRO A 172 -2.96 14.94 29.32
N GLU A 173 -2.63 13.72 29.77
CA GLU A 173 -2.98 12.45 29.13
C GLU A 173 -4.45 12.39 28.71
N ASN A 174 -4.68 12.27 27.41
CA ASN A 174 -5.87 11.65 26.88
C ASN A 174 -5.40 10.66 25.81
N ASN A 175 -5.85 9.41 25.94
CA ASN A 175 -5.29 8.23 25.29
C ASN A 175 -5.24 8.40 23.76
N THR A 176 -4.02 8.26 23.23
CA THR A 176 -3.67 8.36 21.81
C THR A 176 -4.19 7.19 20.99
N GLU A 177 -4.80 7.47 19.85
CA GLU A 177 -4.90 6.52 18.73
C GLU A 177 -4.06 7.05 17.56
N SER A 178 -3.13 6.21 17.11
CA SER A 178 -2.16 6.50 16.06
C SER A 178 -2.80 6.27 14.70
N ASP A 179 -3.12 7.34 13.97
CA ASP A 179 -3.66 7.25 12.60
C ASP A 179 -2.60 6.72 11.60
N SER A 180 -2.44 5.40 11.58
CA SER A 180 -1.92 4.65 10.44
C SER A 180 -3.02 4.58 9.38
N TYR A 181 -2.82 5.23 8.24
CA TYR A 181 -3.80 5.28 7.15
C TYR A 181 -4.06 3.88 6.57
N ASP A 182 -5.26 3.35 6.81
CA ASP A 182 -5.71 2.04 6.36
C ASP A 182 -6.58 2.14 5.10
N VAL A 183 -6.14 1.53 4.00
CA VAL A 183 -6.80 1.63 2.69
C VAL A 183 -8.19 0.99 2.67
N TYR A 184 -8.40 -0.06 3.47
CA TYR A 184 -9.68 -0.77 3.55
C TYR A 184 -10.70 0.12 4.27
N VAL A 185 -10.29 0.71 5.40
CA VAL A 185 -11.12 1.67 6.14
C VAL A 185 -11.47 2.88 5.29
N GLU A 186 -10.47 3.49 4.62
CA GLU A 186 -10.68 4.67 3.77
C GLU A 186 -11.67 4.41 2.64
N THR A 187 -11.56 3.24 2.00
CA THR A 187 -12.40 2.91 0.84
C THR A 187 -13.87 2.81 1.24
N ILE A 188 -14.17 2.13 2.34
CA ILE A 188 -15.53 2.02 2.85
C ILE A 188 -16.03 3.38 3.32
N GLN A 189 -15.23 4.10 4.11
CA GLN A 189 -15.55 5.45 4.58
C GLN A 189 -15.90 6.43 3.44
N ALA A 190 -15.20 6.36 2.31
CA ALA A 190 -15.40 7.23 1.16
C ALA A 190 -16.51 6.78 0.20
N THR A 191 -17.07 5.58 0.39
CA THR A 191 -18.16 5.06 -0.47
C THR A 191 -19.49 5.69 -0.06
N LYS A 192 -20.32 6.04 -1.05
CA LYS A 192 -21.69 6.52 -0.82
C LYS A 192 -22.50 5.46 -0.07
N LEU A 193 -23.29 5.87 0.92
CA LEU A 193 -24.11 4.96 1.72
C LEU A 193 -25.48 4.78 1.06
N ASN A 194 -25.74 3.59 0.52
CA ASN A 194 -26.97 3.26 -0.23
C ASN A 194 -27.31 4.36 -1.26
N ASP A 195 -28.56 4.83 -1.29
CA ASP A 195 -29.04 5.87 -2.22
C ASP A 195 -28.70 7.30 -1.76
N SER A 196 -27.86 7.46 -0.73
CA SER A 196 -27.42 8.77 -0.25
C SER A 196 -26.35 9.39 -1.17
N GLU A 197 -26.40 10.71 -1.31
CA GLU A 197 -25.30 11.48 -1.93
C GLU A 197 -24.07 11.61 -1.01
N HIS A 198 -24.22 11.23 0.27
CA HIS A 198 -23.18 11.33 1.29
C HIS A 198 -22.52 9.97 1.58
N THR A 199 -21.28 10.06 2.03
CA THR A 199 -20.41 8.91 2.30
C THR A 199 -20.73 8.24 3.64
N HIS A 200 -20.27 6.99 3.81
CA HIS A 200 -20.34 6.29 5.10
C HIS A 200 -19.75 7.14 6.22
N LYS A 201 -18.58 7.75 5.98
CA LYS A 201 -17.91 8.60 6.98
C LYS A 201 -18.75 9.77 7.43
N GLU A 202 -19.35 10.50 6.49
CA GLU A 202 -20.17 11.68 6.79
C GLU A 202 -21.37 11.30 7.64
N ILE A 203 -22.12 10.28 7.20
CA ILE A 203 -23.36 9.86 7.87
C ILE A 203 -23.05 9.19 9.22
N PHE A 204 -22.04 8.33 9.29
CA PHE A 204 -21.75 7.59 10.51
C PHE A 204 -21.17 8.49 11.60
N ASN A 205 -20.35 9.49 11.23
CA ASN A 205 -19.82 10.44 12.21
C ASN A 205 -20.87 11.41 12.76
N ASP A 206 -21.94 11.65 12.01
CA ASP A 206 -23.06 12.48 12.46
C ASP A 206 -24.05 11.67 13.30
N PHE A 207 -24.37 10.45 12.87
CA PHE A 207 -25.38 9.61 13.51
C PHE A 207 -24.90 8.87 14.76
N PHE A 208 -23.66 8.38 14.76
CA PHE A 208 -23.10 7.61 15.87
C PHE A 208 -22.16 8.45 16.73
N SER A 209 -22.33 8.35 18.04
CA SER A 209 -21.35 8.82 19.03
C SER A 209 -20.18 7.84 19.12
N ASN A 210 -19.00 8.36 19.46
CA ASN A 210 -17.76 7.58 19.62
C ASN A 210 -17.45 6.64 18.42
N PRO A 211 -17.54 7.12 17.15
CA PRO A 211 -17.29 6.28 15.99
C PRO A 211 -15.83 5.83 15.94
N THR A 212 -15.61 4.54 15.78
CA THR A 212 -14.28 3.92 15.66
C THR A 212 -14.27 3.00 14.46
N TRP A 213 -13.13 2.95 13.78
CA TRP A 213 -12.92 2.11 12.60
C TRP A 213 -11.61 1.35 12.77
N LYS A 214 -11.64 0.05 12.50
CA LYS A 214 -10.47 -0.81 12.58
C LYS A 214 -10.45 -1.78 11.41
N HIS A 215 -9.26 -2.00 10.86
CA HIS A 215 -9.00 -3.09 9.93
C HIS A 215 -8.25 -4.22 10.63
N PHE A 216 -8.55 -5.46 10.24
CA PHE A 216 -7.79 -6.64 10.63
C PHE A 216 -7.98 -7.78 9.63
N THR A 217 -6.98 -8.67 9.57
CA THR A 217 -7.08 -9.95 8.87
C THR A 217 -7.68 -11.00 9.81
N GLY A 218 -8.77 -11.65 9.39
CA GLY A 218 -9.43 -12.72 10.14
C GLY A 218 -8.61 -14.01 10.19
N GLU A 219 -9.02 -14.96 11.03
CA GLU A 219 -8.35 -16.27 11.16
C GLU A 219 -8.39 -17.09 9.86
N ASP A 220 -9.38 -16.83 9.00
CA ASP A 220 -9.52 -17.42 7.67
C ASP A 220 -8.69 -16.70 6.59
N GLY A 221 -7.86 -15.73 6.98
CA GLY A 221 -7.01 -14.95 6.09
C GLY A 221 -7.75 -13.86 5.31
N LYS A 222 -9.02 -13.59 5.62
CA LYS A 222 -9.80 -12.56 4.92
C LYS A 222 -9.70 -11.21 5.60
N GLU A 223 -9.58 -10.16 4.80
CA GLU A 223 -9.52 -8.79 5.30
C GLU A 223 -10.92 -8.30 5.72
N THR A 224 -11.00 -7.72 6.92
CA THR A 224 -12.25 -7.22 7.51
C THR A 224 -12.06 -5.80 8.02
N VAL A 225 -13.06 -4.95 7.75
CA VAL A 225 -13.17 -3.63 8.34
C VAL A 225 -14.33 -3.64 9.33
N GLU A 226 -14.03 -3.29 10.57
CA GLU A 226 -15.00 -3.17 11.65
C GLU A 226 -15.23 -1.70 12.00
N PHE A 227 -16.49 -1.31 12.03
CA PHE A 227 -16.97 -0.07 12.61
C PHE A 227 -17.61 -0.37 13.97
N THR A 228 -17.33 0.46 14.98
CA THR A 228 -18.17 0.52 16.18
C THR A 228 -18.57 1.96 16.51
N GLY A 229 -19.78 2.12 17.04
CA GLY A 229 -20.32 3.41 17.45
C GLY A 229 -21.51 3.24 18.37
N GLU A 230 -21.95 4.33 18.98
CA GLU A 230 -23.08 4.35 19.92
C GLU A 230 -24.20 5.22 19.36
N CYS A 231 -25.44 4.78 19.46
CA CYS A 231 -26.58 5.59 19.02
C CYS A 231 -27.83 5.28 19.85
N LEU A 232 -28.82 6.16 19.74
CA LEU A 232 -30.14 5.92 20.28
C LEU A 232 -30.93 5.04 19.30
N TYR A 233 -31.25 3.82 19.70
CA TYR A 233 -32.07 2.88 18.93
C TYR A 233 -33.25 2.41 19.77
N GLN A 234 -34.48 2.60 19.27
CA GLN A 234 -35.72 2.28 20.00
C GLN A 234 -35.73 2.86 21.44
N GLU A 235 -35.37 4.14 21.58
CA GLU A 235 -35.29 4.86 22.87
C GLU A 235 -34.24 4.35 23.86
N ASN A 236 -33.34 3.45 23.43
CA ASN A 236 -32.26 2.94 24.25
C ASN A 236 -30.90 3.32 23.65
N ASP A 237 -29.96 3.71 24.49
CA ASP A 237 -28.55 3.85 24.09
C ASP A 237 -27.99 2.46 23.83
N VAL A 238 -27.50 2.24 22.61
CA VAL A 238 -26.94 0.97 22.19
C VAL A 238 -25.56 1.15 21.60
N LYS A 239 -24.74 0.12 21.75
CA LYS A 239 -23.47 -0.01 21.03
C LYS A 239 -23.69 -0.87 19.78
N VAL A 240 -23.24 -0.36 18.66
CA VAL A 240 -23.33 -1.00 17.35
C VAL A 240 -21.96 -1.47 16.92
N LYS A 241 -21.90 -2.66 16.32
CA LYS A 241 -20.76 -3.14 15.56
C LYS A 241 -21.20 -3.54 14.16
N VAL A 242 -20.47 -3.08 13.16
CA VAL A 242 -20.66 -3.47 11.75
C VAL A 242 -19.34 -3.99 11.23
N GLN A 243 -19.34 -5.16 10.58
CA GLN A 243 -18.16 -5.68 9.90
C GLN A 243 -18.43 -5.84 8.41
N TYR A 244 -17.51 -5.34 7.62
CA TYR A 244 -17.47 -5.44 6.17
C TYR A 244 -16.33 -6.38 5.77
N LEU A 245 -16.66 -7.40 4.99
CA LEU A 245 -15.68 -8.34 4.46
C LEU A 245 -15.22 -7.87 3.09
N ILE A 246 -13.90 -7.83 2.86
CA ILE A 246 -13.33 -7.60 1.54
C ILE A 246 -13.50 -8.88 0.71
N THR A 247 -14.27 -8.80 -0.37
CA THR A 247 -14.63 -9.96 -1.21
C THR A 247 -13.76 -10.07 -2.45
N ASN A 248 -13.21 -8.95 -2.91
CA ASN A 248 -12.32 -8.89 -4.05
C ASN A 248 -11.37 -7.72 -3.90
N GLU A 249 -10.08 -7.98 -4.05
CA GLU A 249 -9.05 -6.96 -4.08
C GLU A 249 -8.21 -7.16 -5.35
N THR A 250 -8.34 -6.22 -6.27
CA THR A 250 -7.47 -6.11 -7.45
C THR A 250 -6.78 -4.75 -7.45
N GLU A 251 -5.89 -4.53 -8.42
CA GLU A 251 -5.22 -3.24 -8.61
C GLU A 251 -6.18 -2.06 -8.86
N SER A 252 -7.42 -2.33 -9.33
CA SER A 252 -8.38 -1.30 -9.74
C SER A 252 -9.73 -1.36 -9.03
N THR A 253 -10.02 -2.45 -8.32
CA THR A 253 -11.29 -2.67 -7.63
C THR A 253 -11.06 -3.21 -6.22
N LEU A 254 -11.76 -2.61 -5.27
CA LEU A 254 -11.88 -3.12 -3.91
C LEU A 254 -13.37 -3.29 -3.65
N GLU A 255 -13.81 -4.54 -3.69
CA GLU A 255 -15.20 -4.91 -3.46
C GLU A 255 -15.33 -5.45 -2.05
N TRP A 256 -16.45 -5.14 -1.43
CA TRP A 256 -16.75 -5.51 -0.07
C TRP A 256 -18.24 -5.76 0.07
N GLN A 257 -18.60 -6.49 1.12
CA GLN A 257 -20.00 -6.72 1.48
C GLN A 257 -20.17 -6.65 2.99
N LEU A 258 -21.39 -6.35 3.43
CA LEU A 258 -21.76 -6.51 4.83
C LEU A 258 -21.61 -7.98 5.22
N ASN A 259 -20.84 -8.24 6.28
CA ASN A 259 -20.57 -9.58 6.77
C ASN A 259 -21.24 -9.85 8.11
N TYR A 260 -21.24 -8.87 9.00
CA TYR A 260 -21.77 -9.01 10.35
C TYR A 260 -22.27 -7.68 10.90
N PHE A 261 -23.33 -7.73 11.69
CA PHE A 261 -23.91 -6.58 12.37
C PHE A 261 -24.44 -7.05 13.73
N ASP A 262 -24.07 -6.35 14.79
CA ASP A 262 -24.61 -6.58 16.13
C ASP A 262 -25.02 -5.28 16.83
N ILE A 263 -25.95 -5.45 17.76
CA ILE A 263 -26.37 -4.42 18.72
C ILE A 263 -26.11 -4.99 20.11
N ASN A 264 -25.30 -4.30 20.91
CA ASN A 264 -24.89 -4.73 22.25
C ASN A 264 -24.27 -6.14 22.29
N GLY A 265 -23.60 -6.56 21.20
CA GLY A 265 -22.99 -7.89 21.10
C GLY A 265 -23.94 -9.00 20.67
N GLU A 266 -25.22 -8.70 20.44
CA GLU A 266 -26.21 -9.65 19.93
C GLU A 266 -26.34 -9.48 18.40
N PRO A 267 -26.00 -10.52 17.60
CA PRO A 267 -26.12 -10.47 16.15
C PRO A 267 -27.55 -10.11 15.69
N GLN A 268 -27.66 -9.26 14.68
CA GLN A 268 -28.94 -8.82 14.12
C GLN A 268 -29.10 -9.23 12.66
N ASP A 269 -30.33 -9.18 12.15
CA ASP A 269 -30.63 -9.46 10.75
C ASP A 269 -30.45 -8.24 9.83
N LEU A 270 -30.50 -8.49 8.51
CA LEU A 270 -30.29 -7.47 7.49
C LEU A 270 -31.39 -6.40 7.49
N ASN A 271 -32.62 -6.76 7.82
CA ASN A 271 -33.73 -5.80 7.89
C ASN A 271 -33.51 -4.78 9.01
N THR A 272 -32.97 -5.24 10.14
CA THR A 272 -32.63 -4.40 11.29
C THR A 272 -31.50 -3.43 10.93
N PHE A 273 -30.48 -3.92 10.22
CA PHE A 273 -29.41 -3.08 9.69
C PHE A 273 -29.94 -2.01 8.72
N ASP A 274 -30.75 -2.40 7.73
CA ASP A 274 -31.31 -1.48 6.73
C ASP A 274 -32.17 -0.40 7.38
N GLY A 275 -32.98 -0.76 8.39
CA GLY A 275 -33.78 0.21 9.15
C GLY A 275 -32.91 1.23 9.90
N MET A 276 -31.79 0.80 10.48
CA MET A 276 -30.85 1.69 11.15
C MET A 276 -30.13 2.62 10.16
N ILE A 277 -29.69 2.09 9.01
CA ILE A 277 -29.06 2.88 7.96
C ILE A 277 -30.02 3.93 7.38
N ALA A 278 -31.29 3.55 7.16
CA ALA A 278 -32.32 4.49 6.73
C ALA A 278 -32.55 5.62 7.76
N ALA A 279 -32.55 5.30 9.05
CA ALA A 279 -32.64 6.29 10.12
C ALA A 279 -31.42 7.23 10.15
N ALA A 280 -30.21 6.70 9.94
CA ALA A 280 -28.98 7.49 9.87
C ALA A 280 -29.00 8.47 8.70
N ILE A 281 -29.36 8.00 7.50
CA ILE A 281 -29.51 8.86 6.30
C ILE A 281 -30.57 9.93 6.53
N SER A 282 -31.73 9.56 7.09
CA SER A 282 -32.82 10.52 7.32
C SER A 282 -32.49 11.60 8.34
N ASN A 283 -31.68 11.30 9.36
CA ASN A 283 -31.26 12.31 10.33
C ASN A 283 -30.20 13.26 9.75
N TYR A 284 -29.30 12.76 8.89
CA TYR A 284 -28.29 13.59 8.24
C TYR A 284 -28.89 14.61 7.24
N GLN A 285 -30.05 14.29 6.64
CA GLN A 285 -30.73 15.16 5.67
C GLN A 285 -31.63 16.25 6.29
N LYS A 286 -31.78 16.30 7.61
CA LYS A 286 -32.59 17.31 8.32
C LYS A 286 -31.80 18.59 8.56
#